data_AF-A0A819HXR4-F1
#
_entry.id   AF-A0A819HXR4-F1
#
_cell.length_a   1.000
_cell.length_b   1.000
_cell.length_c   1.000
_cell.angle_alpha   90.00
_cell.angle_beta   90.00
_cell.angle_gamma   90.00
#
_symmetry.space_group_name_H-M   'P 1'
#
loop_
_entity.id
_entity.type
_entity.pdbx_description
1 polymer ?
#
loop_
_entity_poly.entity_id
_entity_poly.type
_entity_poly.pdbx_seq_one_letter_code
_entity_poly.pdbx_strand_id
1 'polypeptide(L)'
;MGARQAYSMINCLAYVPLCFFGIIALFVRIIAVVAVNPVIIFIGLFICAETLAITPPRHYPAFLLGLTPVIADWARGTIINGVAVAYLNLTLPNVDFAQNVTLRITDFSYHGLANLAGGSLLQCILITAIFMYMIDRKFIRGAVWSLLASLLSFFGLIHSSNLGVLYNKTDDGWRFTVGYAMMMLLFILCEIAQRRKWIEGPESEPDDLSSEEWHEWNRMQQLNKES
;
A
#
# COMPACT_ATOMS: atom_id res chain seq x y z
N MET A 1 1.53 -32.28 10.04
CA MET A 1 1.54 -31.10 9.15
C MET A 1 2.58 -31.20 8.02
N GLY A 2 2.79 -32.38 7.41
CA GLY A 2 3.82 -32.59 6.37
C GLY A 2 3.36 -32.45 4.91
N ALA A 3 2.06 -32.28 4.65
CA ALA A 3 1.48 -32.30 3.30
C ALA A 3 1.42 -30.92 2.61
N ARG A 4 1.82 -29.84 3.29
CA ARG A 4 1.69 -28.47 2.76
C ARG A 4 2.60 -28.21 1.56
N GLN A 5 3.83 -28.76 1.59
CA GLN A 5 4.76 -28.71 0.47
C GLN A 5 4.30 -29.60 -0.70
N ALA A 6 3.81 -30.82 -0.40
CA ALA A 6 3.29 -31.74 -1.40
C ALA A 6 2.08 -31.16 -2.16
N TYR A 7 1.16 -30.47 -1.47
CA TYR A 7 0.00 -29.85 -2.10
C TYR A 7 0.39 -28.75 -3.11
N SER A 8 1.35 -27.89 -2.74
CA SER A 8 1.86 -26.85 -3.66
C SER A 8 2.62 -27.46 -4.85
N MET A 9 3.42 -28.51 -4.62
CA MET A 9 4.11 -29.23 -5.69
C MET A 9 3.12 -29.91 -6.66
N ILE A 10 2.06 -30.53 -6.16
CA ILE A 10 1.02 -31.17 -7.00
C ILE A 10 0.29 -30.11 -7.84
N ASN A 11 -0.07 -28.97 -7.25
CA ASN A 11 -0.69 -27.88 -7.99
C ASN A 11 0.25 -27.35 -9.09
N CYS A 12 1.52 -27.09 -8.78
CA CYS A 12 2.49 -26.66 -9.78
C CYS A 12 2.62 -27.69 -10.92
N LEU A 13 2.78 -28.97 -10.58
CA LEU A 13 2.89 -30.05 -11.56
C LEU A 13 1.62 -30.21 -12.42
N ALA A 14 0.44 -29.91 -11.87
CA ALA A 14 -0.81 -29.90 -12.62
C ALA A 14 -0.92 -28.69 -13.57
N TYR A 15 -0.46 -27.50 -13.14
CA TYR A 15 -0.49 -26.29 -13.98
C TYR A 15 0.51 -26.32 -15.14
N VAL A 16 1.66 -26.95 -14.98
CA VAL A 16 2.70 -27.06 -16.02
C VAL A 16 2.14 -27.57 -17.36
N PRO A 17 1.52 -28.76 -17.45
CA PRO A 17 0.96 -29.24 -18.73
C PRO A 17 -0.20 -28.35 -19.20
N LEU A 18 -1.04 -27.83 -18.29
CA LEU A 18 -2.14 -26.92 -18.66
C LEU A 18 -1.63 -25.64 -19.34
N CYS A 19 -0.48 -25.11 -18.90
CA CYS A 19 0.21 -24.00 -19.55
C CYS A 19 0.86 -24.40 -20.88
N PHE A 20 1.62 -25.51 -20.91
CA PHE A 20 2.34 -25.97 -22.11
C PHE A 20 1.41 -26.31 -23.27
N PHE A 21 0.24 -26.88 -22.98
CA PHE A 21 -0.78 -27.20 -23.99
C PHE A 21 -1.77 -26.06 -24.25
N GLY A 22 -1.61 -24.89 -23.62
CA GLY A 22 -2.47 -23.71 -23.83
C GLY A 22 -3.92 -23.87 -23.35
N ILE A 23 -4.21 -24.90 -22.55
CA ILE A 23 -5.56 -25.24 -22.07
C ILE A 23 -6.12 -24.13 -21.18
N ILE A 24 -5.27 -23.41 -20.45
CA ILE A 24 -5.69 -22.27 -19.62
C ILE A 24 -6.31 -21.15 -20.48
N ALA A 25 -5.77 -20.87 -21.66
CA ALA A 25 -6.33 -19.86 -22.56
C ALA A 25 -7.73 -20.24 -23.08
N LEU A 26 -7.97 -21.54 -23.27
CA LEU A 26 -9.30 -22.06 -23.61
C LEU A 26 -10.29 -21.83 -22.45
N PHE A 27 -9.89 -22.14 -21.22
CA PHE A 27 -10.72 -21.90 -20.03
C PHE A 27 -11.04 -20.41 -19.81
N VAL A 28 -10.06 -19.51 -19.98
CA VAL A 28 -10.28 -18.06 -19.85
C VAL A 28 -11.30 -17.54 -20.88
N ARG A 29 -11.39 -18.16 -22.06
CA ARG A 29 -12.40 -17.80 -23.07
C ARG A 29 -13.81 -18.31 -22.75
N ILE A 30 -13.90 -19.45 -22.05
CA ILE A 30 -15.17 -20.06 -21.64
C ILE A 30 -15.73 -19.37 -20.40
N ILE A 31 -14.87 -18.99 -19.46
CA ILE A 31 -15.27 -18.32 -18.24
C ILE A 31 -15.70 -16.89 -18.58
N ALA A 32 -16.97 -16.58 -18.34
CA ALA A 32 -17.47 -15.23 -18.51
C ALA A 32 -16.74 -14.28 -17.55
N VAL A 33 -16.12 -13.21 -18.08
CA VAL A 33 -15.42 -12.19 -17.28
C VAL A 33 -16.34 -11.60 -16.20
N VAL A 34 -17.64 -11.51 -16.47
CA VAL A 34 -18.66 -11.04 -15.53
C VAL A 34 -18.75 -11.91 -14.27
N ALA A 35 -18.45 -13.22 -14.36
CA ALA A 35 -18.46 -14.14 -13.23
C ALA A 35 -17.22 -14.00 -12.33
N VAL A 36 -16.11 -13.46 -12.85
CA VAL A 36 -14.86 -13.28 -12.10
C VAL A 36 -14.93 -12.08 -11.16
N ASN A 37 -15.65 -11.02 -11.54
CA ASN A 37 -15.71 -9.77 -10.78
C ASN A 37 -16.23 -9.96 -9.33
N PRO A 38 -17.36 -10.67 -9.08
CA PRO A 38 -17.83 -10.90 -7.71
C PRO A 38 -16.85 -11.72 -6.86
N VAL A 39 -16.12 -12.65 -7.49
CA VAL A 39 -15.14 -13.50 -6.79
C VAL A 39 -13.97 -12.65 -6.27
N ILE A 40 -13.47 -11.71 -7.07
CA ILE A 40 -12.39 -10.80 -6.66
C ILE A 40 -12.86 -9.92 -5.49
N ILE A 41 -14.09 -9.39 -5.54
CA ILE A 41 -14.66 -8.59 -4.45
C ILE A 41 -14.76 -9.41 -3.17
N PHE A 42 -15.28 -10.64 -3.26
CA PHE A 42 -15.39 -11.55 -2.12
C PHE A 42 -14.03 -11.84 -1.48
N ILE A 43 -13.02 -12.21 -2.29
CA ILE A 43 -11.67 -12.50 -1.80
C ILE A 43 -11.04 -11.24 -1.18
N GLY A 44 -11.21 -10.08 -1.81
CA GLY A 44 -10.70 -8.81 -1.28
C GLY A 44 -11.30 -8.47 0.08
N LEU A 45 -12.62 -8.58 0.22
CA LEU A 45 -13.31 -8.37 1.50
C LEU A 45 -12.87 -9.39 2.56
N PHE A 46 -12.67 -10.65 2.16
CA PHE A 46 -12.21 -11.70 3.06
C PHE A 46 -10.81 -11.41 3.59
N ILE A 47 -9.86 -11.01 2.74
CA ILE A 47 -8.50 -10.62 3.16
C ILE A 47 -8.55 -9.41 4.09
N CYS A 48 -9.38 -8.40 3.81
CA CYS A 48 -9.57 -7.26 4.69
C CYS A 48 -10.13 -7.68 6.06
N ALA A 49 -11.11 -8.58 6.08
CA ALA A 49 -11.70 -9.09 7.31
C ALA A 49 -10.68 -9.89 8.14
N GLU A 50 -9.91 -10.77 7.52
CA GLU A 50 -8.84 -11.52 8.19
C GLU A 50 -7.75 -10.59 8.72
N THR A 51 -7.36 -9.56 7.95
CA THR A 51 -6.36 -8.58 8.37
C THR A 51 -6.86 -7.78 9.57
N LEU A 52 -8.11 -7.31 9.56
CA LEU A 52 -8.69 -6.58 10.68
C LEU A 52 -8.89 -7.48 11.91
N ALA A 53 -9.19 -8.75 11.73
CA ALA A 53 -9.37 -9.70 12.83
C ALA A 53 -8.09 -9.93 13.64
N ILE A 54 -6.92 -9.84 13.00
CA ILE A 54 -5.62 -9.97 13.67
C ILE A 54 -4.98 -8.62 14.06
N THR A 55 -5.60 -7.50 13.68
CA THR A 55 -5.05 -6.15 13.91
C THR A 55 -5.69 -5.52 15.15
N PRO A 56 -4.91 -4.86 16.04
CA PRO A 56 -5.47 -4.12 17.16
C PRO A 56 -6.48 -3.04 16.70
N PRO A 57 -7.64 -2.85 17.39
CA PRO A 57 -8.66 -1.88 16.98
C PRO A 57 -8.16 -0.44 16.82
N ARG A 58 -7.09 -0.07 17.53
CA ARG A 58 -6.46 1.26 17.41
C ARG A 58 -5.86 1.53 16.03
N HIS A 59 -5.49 0.50 15.26
CA HIS A 59 -4.89 0.66 13.93
C HIS A 59 -5.91 0.65 12.78
N TYR A 60 -7.20 0.43 13.06
CA TYR A 60 -8.24 0.44 12.03
C TYR A 60 -8.27 1.74 11.19
N PRO A 61 -8.08 2.95 11.78
CA PRO A 61 -7.99 4.17 10.98
C PRO A 61 -6.79 4.18 10.03
N ALA A 62 -5.64 3.63 10.46
CA ALA A 62 -4.43 3.55 9.63
C ALA A 62 -4.65 2.64 8.42
N PHE A 63 -5.29 1.49 8.65
CA PHE A 63 -5.67 0.54 7.60
C PHE A 63 -6.61 1.19 6.57
N LEU A 64 -7.66 1.88 7.01
CA LEU A 64 -8.60 2.55 6.11
C LEU A 64 -7.94 3.66 5.29
N LEU A 65 -7.08 4.47 5.92
CA LEU A 65 -6.27 5.47 5.21
C LEU A 65 -5.31 4.82 4.21
N GLY A 66 -4.75 3.67 4.57
CA GLY A 66 -3.90 2.85 3.72
C GLY A 66 -4.55 2.41 2.41
N LEU A 67 -5.87 2.22 2.38
CA LEU A 67 -6.61 1.81 1.17
C LEU A 67 -6.83 2.95 0.18
N THR A 68 -6.67 4.21 0.61
CA THR A 68 -6.98 5.40 -0.21
C THR A 68 -6.21 5.49 -1.53
N PRO A 69 -4.91 5.13 -1.64
CA PRO A 69 -4.17 5.21 -2.90
C PRO A 69 -4.69 4.24 -3.96
N VAL A 70 -5.07 3.02 -3.57
CA VAL A 70 -5.66 2.02 -4.48
C VAL A 70 -7.04 2.46 -4.96
N ILE A 71 -7.85 3.06 -4.10
CA ILE A 71 -9.15 3.62 -4.50
C ILE A 71 -8.94 4.77 -5.49
N ALA A 72 -7.94 5.62 -5.26
CA ALA A 72 -7.59 6.71 -6.16
C ALA A 72 -7.13 6.22 -7.54
N ASP A 73 -6.35 5.14 -7.58
CA ASP A 73 -5.88 4.52 -8.81
C ASP A 73 -7.01 3.90 -9.64
N TRP A 74 -7.91 3.16 -8.98
CA TRP A 74 -9.14 2.68 -9.61
C TRP A 74 -10.01 3.82 -10.15
N ALA A 75 -10.20 4.90 -9.37
CA ALA A 75 -10.99 6.06 -9.79
C ALA A 75 -10.35 6.76 -11.00
N ARG A 76 -9.03 6.97 -10.97
CA ARG A 76 -8.26 7.53 -12.09
C ARG A 76 -8.43 6.70 -13.35
N GLY A 77 -8.28 5.37 -13.25
CA GLY A 77 -8.43 4.45 -14.39
C GLY A 77 -9.85 4.49 -14.98
N THR A 78 -10.88 4.51 -14.13
CA THR A 78 -12.28 4.60 -14.56
C THR A 78 -12.57 5.89 -15.30
N ILE A 79 -12.05 7.03 -14.82
CA ILE A 79 -12.19 8.32 -15.50
C ILE A 79 -11.51 8.29 -16.88
N ILE A 80 -10.27 7.83 -16.97
CA ILE A 80 -9.53 7.76 -18.25
C ILE A 80 -10.26 6.88 -19.25
N ASN A 81 -10.71 5.70 -18.83
CA ASN A 81 -11.43 4.76 -19.70
C ASN A 81 -12.77 5.32 -20.16
N GLY A 82 -13.54 5.96 -19.27
CA GLY A 82 -14.81 6.59 -19.64
C GLY A 82 -14.65 7.72 -20.65
N VAL A 83 -13.63 8.56 -20.46
CA VAL A 83 -13.26 9.62 -21.40
C VAL A 83 -12.85 9.01 -22.74
N ALA A 84 -11.96 8.01 -22.77
CA ALA A 84 -11.52 7.35 -24.00
C ALA A 84 -12.69 6.83 -24.86
N VAL A 85 -13.66 6.18 -24.23
CA VAL A 85 -14.86 5.66 -24.91
C VAL A 85 -15.73 6.79 -25.47
N ALA A 86 -15.92 7.88 -24.73
CA ALA A 86 -16.68 9.04 -25.21
C ALA A 86 -16.01 9.68 -26.45
N TYR A 87 -14.68 9.80 -26.45
CA TYR A 87 -13.92 10.33 -27.57
C TYR A 87 -14.02 9.45 -28.83
N LEU A 88 -13.98 8.12 -28.69
CA LEU A 88 -14.11 7.22 -29.86
C LEU A 88 -15.44 7.41 -30.61
N ASN A 89 -16.50 7.81 -29.88
CA ASN A 89 -17.84 8.04 -30.44
C ASN A 89 -18.03 9.46 -31.00
N LEU A 90 -17.12 10.38 -30.70
CA LEU A 90 -17.08 11.75 -31.23
C LEU A 90 -15.95 11.82 -32.26
N THR A 91 -16.26 11.61 -33.54
CA THR A 91 -15.37 11.80 -34.70
C THR A 91 -14.79 13.22 -34.76
N LEU A 92 -13.85 13.53 -33.87
CA LEU A 92 -13.06 14.76 -33.89
C LEU A 92 -11.71 14.39 -34.48
N PRO A 93 -11.45 14.74 -35.75
CA PRO A 93 -10.12 14.54 -36.31
C PRO A 93 -9.15 15.49 -35.60
N ASN A 94 -8.02 14.95 -35.13
CA ASN A 94 -6.82 15.69 -34.70
C ASN A 94 -6.82 16.30 -33.29
N VAL A 95 -7.38 15.62 -32.28
CA VAL A 95 -7.11 15.99 -30.87
C VAL A 95 -6.23 14.94 -30.23
N ASP A 96 -4.97 15.30 -29.96
CA ASP A 96 -4.00 14.41 -29.32
C ASP A 96 -4.43 14.12 -27.86
N PHE A 97 -4.61 12.84 -27.55
CA PHE A 97 -5.33 12.32 -26.36
C PHE A 97 -4.59 12.61 -25.04
N ALA A 98 -3.27 12.79 -25.08
CA ALA A 98 -2.43 12.56 -23.92
C ALA A 98 -2.38 13.71 -22.90
N GLN A 99 -2.72 14.95 -23.28
CA GLN A 99 -2.42 16.10 -22.41
C GLN A 99 -3.53 17.17 -22.33
N ASN A 100 -4.34 17.34 -23.38
CA ASN A 100 -5.23 18.51 -23.49
C ASN A 100 -6.60 18.34 -22.84
N VAL A 101 -7.05 17.11 -22.60
CA VAL A 101 -8.37 16.81 -22.01
C VAL A 101 -8.30 16.85 -20.49
N THR A 102 -7.22 16.30 -19.93
CA THR A 102 -6.95 16.25 -18.51
C THR A 102 -6.83 17.64 -17.89
N LEU A 103 -6.24 18.58 -18.64
CA LEU A 103 -6.15 20.00 -18.29
C LEU A 103 -7.49 20.74 -18.30
N ARG A 104 -8.54 20.14 -18.89
CA ARG A 104 -9.90 20.70 -18.97
C ARG A 104 -10.85 20.17 -17.89
N ILE A 105 -10.39 19.28 -17.02
CA ILE A 105 -11.13 18.89 -15.81
C ILE A 105 -10.94 19.99 -14.78
N THR A 106 -11.83 20.99 -14.78
CA THR A 106 -11.68 22.22 -13.97
C THR A 106 -12.31 22.15 -12.58
N ASP A 107 -13.32 21.30 -12.39
CA ASP A 107 -14.11 21.28 -11.14
C ASP A 107 -13.57 20.30 -10.10
N PHE A 108 -12.65 19.41 -10.50
CA PHE A 108 -12.03 18.41 -9.66
C PHE A 108 -10.52 18.39 -9.89
N SER A 109 -9.71 18.34 -8.81
CA SER A 109 -8.25 18.26 -8.93
C SER A 109 -7.80 16.89 -9.43
N TYR A 110 -7.88 16.70 -10.74
CA TYR A 110 -7.39 15.47 -11.37
C TYR A 110 -5.90 15.26 -11.11
N HIS A 111 -5.09 16.33 -11.09
CA HIS A 111 -3.67 16.24 -10.74
C HIS A 111 -3.46 15.67 -9.33
N GLY A 112 -4.26 16.06 -8.35
CA GLY A 112 -4.20 15.50 -7.01
C GLY A 112 -4.54 14.01 -6.99
N LEU A 113 -5.60 13.61 -7.69
CA LEU A 113 -5.98 12.20 -7.85
C LEU A 113 -4.89 11.39 -8.56
N ALA A 114 -4.32 11.94 -9.63
CA ALA A 114 -3.26 11.35 -10.41
C ALA A 114 -2.00 11.10 -9.57
N ASN A 115 -1.63 12.07 -8.75
CA ASN A 115 -0.50 11.94 -7.82
C ASN A 115 -0.82 10.97 -6.69
N LEU A 116 -2.06 10.90 -6.19
CA LEU A 116 -2.42 9.93 -5.14
C LEU A 116 -2.43 8.48 -5.67
N ALA A 117 -2.76 8.30 -6.95
CA ALA A 117 -2.76 7.01 -7.65
C ALA A 117 -1.37 6.50 -8.03
N GLY A 118 -0.39 7.39 -8.22
CA GLY A 118 0.95 7.04 -8.69
C GLY A 118 1.67 6.13 -7.69
N GLY A 119 1.94 4.87 -8.08
CA GLY A 119 2.57 3.89 -7.19
C GLY A 119 1.66 3.39 -6.06
N SER A 120 0.34 3.37 -6.29
CA SER A 120 -0.73 3.09 -5.31
C SER A 120 -0.40 1.95 -4.34
N LEU A 121 0.00 0.77 -4.83
CA LEU A 121 0.31 -0.39 -3.97
C LEU A 121 1.46 -0.14 -2.98
N LEU A 122 2.55 0.48 -3.44
CA LEU A 122 3.68 0.81 -2.59
C LEU A 122 3.31 1.92 -1.60
N GLN A 123 2.54 2.91 -2.07
CA GLN A 123 2.05 4.00 -1.26
C GLN A 123 1.10 3.53 -0.14
N CYS A 124 0.24 2.55 -0.41
CA CYS A 124 -0.61 1.91 0.60
C CYS A 124 0.23 1.39 1.77
N ILE A 125 1.31 0.68 1.48
CA ILE A 125 2.21 0.10 2.49
C ILE A 125 2.87 1.21 3.31
N LEU A 126 3.43 2.21 2.64
CA LEU A 126 4.16 3.30 3.29
C LEU A 126 3.25 4.15 4.19
N ILE A 127 2.09 4.59 3.68
CA ILE A 127 1.14 5.40 4.44
C ILE A 127 0.62 4.59 5.63
N THR A 128 0.23 3.33 5.43
CA THR A 128 -0.25 2.48 6.52
C THR A 128 0.81 2.34 7.62
N ALA A 129 2.06 2.05 7.26
CA ALA A 129 3.15 1.92 8.21
C ALA A 129 3.42 3.23 8.98
N ILE A 130 3.48 4.37 8.28
CA ILE A 130 3.68 5.69 8.89
C ILE A 130 2.57 5.98 9.91
N PHE A 131 1.31 5.77 9.54
CA PHE A 131 0.17 6.03 10.43
C PHE A 131 0.12 5.05 11.62
N MET A 132 0.44 3.77 11.41
CA MET A 132 0.53 2.80 12.51
C MET A 132 1.59 3.21 13.53
N TYR A 133 2.80 3.58 13.10
CA TYR A 133 3.85 4.04 14.03
C TYR A 133 3.57 5.39 14.67
N MET A 134 2.79 6.25 14.00
CA MET A 134 2.30 7.50 14.58
C MET A 134 1.29 7.23 15.71
N ILE A 135 0.33 6.31 15.48
CA ILE A 135 -0.66 5.90 16.49
C ILE A 135 0.03 5.24 17.69
N ASP A 136 1.01 4.37 17.44
CA ASP A 136 1.77 3.70 18.49
C ASP A 136 2.77 4.62 19.22
N ARG A 137 2.92 5.88 18.77
CA ARG A 137 3.93 6.84 19.28
C ARG A 137 5.36 6.29 19.24
N LYS A 138 5.66 5.44 18.26
CA LYS A 138 7.00 4.87 17.99
C LYS A 138 7.70 5.72 16.93
N PHE A 139 7.99 6.98 17.27
CA PHE A 139 8.31 8.02 16.30
C PHE A 139 9.59 7.77 15.49
N ILE A 140 10.64 7.16 16.06
CA ILE A 140 11.84 6.77 15.28
C ILE A 140 11.49 5.85 14.11
N ARG A 141 10.61 4.86 14.33
CA ARG A 141 10.18 3.95 13.25
C ARG A 141 9.38 4.73 12.21
N GLY A 142 8.46 5.59 12.64
CA GLY A 142 7.72 6.49 11.74
C GLY A 142 8.63 7.41 10.90
N ALA A 143 9.72 7.92 11.48
CA ALA A 143 10.71 8.73 10.79
C ALA A 143 11.45 7.94 9.70
N VAL A 144 11.84 6.69 9.97
CA VAL A 144 12.48 5.81 8.97
C VAL A 144 11.55 5.53 7.80
N TRP A 145 10.28 5.22 8.07
CA TRP A 145 9.28 4.99 7.01
C TRP A 145 8.99 6.26 6.19
N SER A 146 8.98 7.43 6.84
CA SER A 146 8.83 8.71 6.16
C SER A 146 10.04 9.03 5.28
N LEU A 147 11.27 8.74 5.75
CA LEU A 147 12.47 8.89 4.96
C LEU A 147 12.44 7.97 3.72
N LEU A 148 12.03 6.71 3.90
CA LEU A 148 11.88 5.77 2.79
C LEU A 148 10.85 6.29 1.77
N ALA A 149 9.71 6.77 2.23
CA ALA A 149 8.70 7.38 1.35
C ALA A 149 9.23 8.62 0.61
N SER A 150 10.01 9.46 1.29
CA SER A 150 10.68 10.62 0.68
C SER A 150 11.60 10.19 -0.47
N LEU A 151 12.45 9.19 -0.26
CA LEU A 151 13.35 8.66 -1.29
C LEU A 151 12.59 8.04 -2.46
N LEU A 152 11.57 7.23 -2.18
CA LEU A 152 10.75 6.59 -3.21
C LEU A 152 10.01 7.63 -4.05
N SER A 153 9.56 8.72 -3.44
CA SER A 153 8.90 9.81 -4.15
C SER A 153 9.87 10.61 -5.02
N PHE A 154 11.12 10.77 -4.57
CA PHE A 154 12.16 11.45 -5.33
C PHE A 154 12.51 10.73 -6.64
N PHE A 155 12.49 9.40 -6.62
CA PHE A 155 12.68 8.57 -7.81
C PHE A 155 11.42 8.37 -8.66
N GLY A 156 10.27 8.91 -8.22
CA GLY A 156 8.99 8.76 -8.90
C GLY A 156 8.33 7.40 -8.75
N LEU A 157 8.77 6.56 -7.80
CA LEU A 157 8.16 5.25 -7.52
C LEU A 157 6.79 5.39 -6.83
N ILE A 158 6.59 6.51 -6.12
CA ILE A 158 5.29 6.92 -5.57
C ILE A 158 5.02 8.37 -5.94
N HIS A 159 3.74 8.72 -6.03
CA HIS A 159 3.25 10.05 -6.36
C HIS A 159 3.65 10.65 -7.72
N SER A 160 4.11 9.83 -8.66
CA SER A 160 4.39 10.26 -10.02
C SER A 160 3.99 9.20 -11.05
N SER A 161 3.77 9.63 -12.29
CA SER A 161 3.61 8.76 -13.45
C SER A 161 4.92 8.44 -14.15
N ASN A 162 6.00 9.16 -13.81
CA ASN A 162 7.29 9.04 -14.47
C ASN A 162 8.34 8.56 -13.48
N LEU A 163 9.22 7.66 -13.95
CA LEU A 163 10.38 7.22 -13.19
C LEU A 163 11.59 8.07 -13.54
N GLY A 164 12.38 8.45 -12.54
CA GLY A 164 13.59 9.24 -12.75
C GLY A 164 13.91 10.12 -11.55
N VAL A 165 14.94 10.95 -11.66
CA VAL A 165 15.28 11.92 -10.62
C VAL A 165 14.39 13.15 -10.80
N LEU A 166 13.32 13.24 -10.03
CA LEU A 166 12.25 14.24 -10.21
C LEU A 166 12.54 15.52 -9.43
N TYR A 167 13.47 16.35 -9.91
CA TYR A 167 13.87 17.60 -9.26
C TYR A 167 13.36 18.87 -9.94
N ASN A 168 12.76 18.78 -11.14
CA ASN A 168 12.32 19.97 -11.87
C ASN A 168 11.02 20.52 -11.28
N LYS A 169 10.79 21.82 -11.46
CA LYS A 169 9.56 22.50 -10.98
C LYS A 169 8.28 21.91 -11.58
N THR A 170 8.38 21.31 -12.76
CA THR A 170 7.27 20.68 -13.49
C THR A 170 6.96 19.26 -13.00
N ASP A 171 7.88 18.66 -12.22
CA ASP A 171 7.72 17.30 -11.74
C ASP A 171 6.90 17.29 -10.44
N ASP A 172 6.10 16.25 -10.24
CA ASP A 172 5.32 16.10 -9.02
C ASP A 172 6.15 15.54 -7.84
N GLY A 173 7.19 14.73 -8.13
CA GLY A 173 7.94 13.96 -7.13
C GLY A 173 8.66 14.78 -6.05
N TRP A 174 9.30 15.91 -6.41
CA TRP A 174 10.02 16.72 -5.41
C TRP A 174 9.12 17.28 -4.31
N ARG A 175 7.84 17.57 -4.63
CA ARG A 175 6.89 18.15 -3.66
C ARG A 175 6.57 17.15 -2.55
N PHE A 176 6.34 15.91 -2.93
CA PHE A 176 6.08 14.80 -2.00
C PHE A 176 7.35 14.35 -1.28
N THR A 177 8.51 14.39 -1.95
CA THR A 177 9.83 14.19 -1.33
C THR A 177 10.01 15.13 -0.13
N VAL A 178 9.76 16.43 -0.34
CA VAL A 178 9.84 17.45 0.71
C VAL A 178 8.77 17.22 1.78
N GLY A 179 7.53 16.88 1.39
CA GLY A 179 6.45 16.60 2.35
C GLY A 179 6.79 15.45 3.31
N TYR A 180 7.33 14.35 2.79
CA TYR A 180 7.76 13.22 3.61
C TYR A 180 9.04 13.52 4.41
N ALA A 181 9.95 14.34 3.88
CA ALA A 181 11.10 14.81 4.66
C ALA A 181 10.66 15.70 5.83
N MET A 182 9.67 16.57 5.64
CA MET A 182 9.06 17.34 6.73
C MET A 182 8.38 16.43 7.76
N MET A 183 7.69 15.37 7.31
CA MET A 183 7.10 14.37 8.20
C MET A 183 8.17 13.62 9.01
N MET A 184 9.30 13.26 8.41
CA MET A 184 10.45 12.69 9.12
C MET A 184 10.95 13.64 10.21
N LEU A 185 11.10 14.93 9.90
CA LEU A 185 11.52 15.93 10.89
C LEU A 185 10.49 16.06 12.02
N LEU A 186 9.20 16.08 11.71
CA LEU A 186 8.13 16.09 12.70
C LEU A 186 8.26 14.89 13.66
N PHE A 187 8.46 13.69 13.14
CA PHE A 187 8.65 12.50 13.98
C PHE A 187 9.90 12.57 14.86
N ILE A 188 11.00 13.11 14.35
CA ILE A 188 12.21 13.33 15.17
C ILE A 188 11.92 14.35 16.28
N LEU A 189 11.17 15.41 15.99
CA LEU A 189 10.76 16.38 17.01
C LEU A 189 9.84 15.77 18.06
N CYS A 190 8.88 14.92 17.65
CA CYS A 190 8.01 14.16 18.56
C CYS A 190 8.82 13.21 19.44
N GLU A 191 9.83 12.52 18.90
CA GLU A 191 10.73 11.68 19.68
C GLU A 191 11.49 12.49 20.75
N ILE A 192 12.00 13.68 20.39
CA ILE A 192 12.68 14.56 21.34
C ILE A 192 11.71 15.03 22.44
N ALA A 193 10.49 15.41 22.05
CA ALA A 193 9.44 15.80 22.99
C ALA A 193 9.05 14.65 23.93
N GLN A 194 8.98 13.42 23.42
CA GLN A 194 8.72 12.21 24.20
C GLN A 194 9.85 11.93 25.20
N ARG A 195 11.12 12.08 24.79
CA ARG A 195 12.29 11.95 25.68
C ARG A 195 12.31 13.02 26.78
N ARG A 196 11.77 14.21 26.49
CA ARG A 196 11.56 15.30 27.46
C ARG A 196 10.30 15.14 28.31
N LYS A 197 9.56 14.02 28.15
CA LYS A 197 8.30 13.70 28.84
C LYS A 197 7.16 14.68 28.57
N TRP A 198 7.17 15.34 27.41
CA TRP A 198 6.05 16.17 26.95
C TRP A 198 4.96 15.35 26.27
N ILE A 199 5.31 14.16 25.78
CA ILE A 199 4.42 13.22 25.11
C ILE A 199 4.49 11.89 25.87
N GLU A 200 3.36 11.19 25.95
CA GLU A 200 3.28 9.84 26.51
C GLU A 200 4.22 8.86 25.81
N GLY A 201 4.60 7.80 26.54
CA GLY A 201 5.48 6.76 26.04
C GLY A 201 4.89 5.98 24.85
N PRO A 202 5.73 5.21 24.14
CA PRO A 202 5.24 4.36 23.06
C PRO A 202 4.22 3.37 23.61
N GLU A 203 3.17 3.14 22.86
CA GLU A 203 2.19 2.12 23.18
C GLU A 203 2.83 0.72 23.02
N SER A 204 2.86 -0.07 24.09
CA SER A 204 3.11 -1.50 23.99
C SER A 204 1.86 -2.18 23.43
N GLU A 205 2.04 -3.17 22.56
CA GLU A 205 0.96 -4.10 22.23
C GLU A 205 0.90 -5.14 23.35
N PRO A 206 -0.28 -5.67 23.70
CA PRO A 206 -0.36 -6.88 24.49
C PRO A 206 0.29 -8.11 23.80
N ASP A 207 0.72 -8.01 22.54
CA ASP A 207 1.57 -9.02 21.86
C ASP A 207 3.01 -9.06 22.40
N ASP A 208 3.38 -8.11 23.26
CA ASP A 208 4.53 -8.25 24.14
C ASP A 208 4.32 -9.30 25.23
N LEU A 209 3.12 -9.91 25.38
CA LEU A 209 2.92 -11.18 26.09
C LEU A 209 3.92 -12.22 25.59
N SER A 210 4.17 -12.33 24.28
CA SER A 210 5.18 -13.27 23.78
C SER A 210 6.59 -12.93 24.26
N SER A 211 6.92 -11.64 24.42
CA SER A 211 8.20 -11.23 24.96
C SER A 211 8.27 -11.32 26.49
N GLU A 212 7.20 -11.03 27.22
CA GLU A 212 7.10 -11.28 28.66
C GLU A 212 7.15 -12.77 28.95
N GLU A 213 6.36 -13.60 28.24
CA GLU A 213 6.41 -15.06 28.27
C GLU A 213 7.79 -15.60 27.86
N TRP A 214 8.47 -15.01 26.87
CA TRP A 214 9.83 -15.40 26.48
C TRP A 214 10.87 -14.98 27.52
N HIS A 215 10.69 -13.82 28.15
CA HIS A 215 11.51 -13.35 29.27
C HIS A 215 11.27 -14.20 30.51
N GLU A 216 10.04 -14.61 30.80
CA GLU A 216 9.69 -15.53 31.88
C GLU A 216 10.23 -16.93 31.59
N TRP A 217 10.03 -17.47 30.39
CA TRP A 217 10.57 -18.76 29.98
C TRP A 217 12.11 -18.79 30.10
N ASN A 218 12.80 -17.75 29.66
CA ASN A 218 14.26 -17.64 29.84
C ASN A 218 14.67 -17.53 31.30
N ARG A 219 13.92 -16.76 32.11
CA ARG A 219 14.14 -16.67 33.56
C ARG A 219 14.02 -18.05 34.21
N MET A 220 13.00 -18.84 33.83
CA MET A 220 12.80 -20.21 34.32
C MET A 220 13.92 -21.16 33.89
N GLN A 221 14.43 -21.04 32.66
CA GLN A 221 15.58 -21.82 32.17
C GLN A 221 16.89 -21.50 32.90
N GLN A 222 17.07 -20.26 33.35
CA GLN A 222 18.23 -19.86 34.16
C GLN A 222 18.14 -20.43 35.58
N LEU A 223 16.98 -20.33 36.24
CA LEU A 223 16.76 -20.88 37.59
C LEU A 223 16.99 -22.40 37.64
N ASN A 224 16.53 -23.14 36.63
CA ASN A 224 16.73 -24.60 36.55
C ASN A 224 18.19 -25.03 36.30
N LYS A 225 19.08 -24.12 35.88
CA LYS A 225 20.51 -24.39 35.69
C LYS A 225 21.34 -24.13 36.96
N GLU A 226 20.79 -23.36 37.90
CA GLU A 226 21.44 -22.98 39.16
C GLU A 226 21.02 -23.88 40.34
N SER A 227 19.99 -24.73 40.15
CA SER A 227 19.54 -25.78 41.08
C SER A 227 20.16 -27.13 40.77
#